data_AF-A0A410G2Z5-F1
#
_entry.id   AF-A0A410G2Z5-F1
#
_cell.length_a   1.000
_cell.length_b   1.000
_cell.length_c   1.000
_cell.angle_alpha   90.00
_cell.angle_beta   90.00
_cell.angle_gamma   90.00
#
_symmetry.space_group_name_H-M   'P 1'
#
loop_
_entity.id
_entity.type
_entity.pdbx_description
1 polymer ?
#
loop_
_entity_poly.entity_id
_entity_poly.type
_entity_poly.pdbx_seq_one_letter_code
_entity_poly.pdbx_strand_id
1 'polypeptide(L)' 'MFKKIVGHKGFWKSVISLALAFAILFGLIKWAIEGFATAFFTERDPLVFILGLLLAGLVYGFFVTFGKFRAKIKENESRR' A
#
# COMPACT_ATOMS: atom_id res chain seq x y z
N MET A 1 7.62 20.15 -6.27
CA MET A 1 7.66 19.13 -5.19
C MET A 1 7.10 17.78 -5.63
N PHE A 2 5.81 17.66 -5.98
CA PHE A 2 5.20 16.37 -6.34
C PHE A 2 5.91 15.60 -7.48
N LYS A 3 6.18 16.25 -8.61
CA LYS A 3 6.90 15.64 -9.75
C LYS A 3 8.29 15.11 -9.37
N LYS A 4 9.02 15.80 -8.48
CA LYS A 4 10.34 15.33 -7.97
C LYS A 4 10.19 14.04 -7.15
N ILE A 5 9.11 13.90 -6.38
CA ILE A 5 8.86 12.73 -5.53
C ILE A 5 8.45 11.53 -6.37
N VAL A 6 7.43 11.69 -7.21
CA VAL A 6 6.87 10.58 -8.01
C VAL A 6 7.83 10.14 -9.13
N GLY A 7 8.66 11.06 -9.63
CA GLY A 7 9.73 10.77 -10.59
C GLY A 7 11.00 10.18 -9.98
N HIS A 8 11.12 10.07 -8.66
CA HIS A 8 12.32 9.53 -8.02
C HIS A 8 12.47 8.03 -8.32
N LYS A 9 13.66 7.62 -8.80
CA LYS A 9 13.97 6.19 -9.01
C LYS A 9 13.75 5.42 -7.70
N GLY A 10 12.82 4.47 -7.70
CA GLY A 10 12.46 3.67 -6.52
C GLY A 10 11.22 4.12 -5.75
N PHE A 11 10.59 5.25 -6.10
CA PHE A 11 9.30 5.65 -5.53
C PHE A 11 8.23 4.58 -5.80
N TRP A 12 7.98 4.26 -7.06
CA TRP A 12 6.97 3.27 -7.46
C TRP A 12 7.28 1.85 -6.94
N LYS A 13 8.56 1.47 -6.85
CA LYS A 13 8.97 0.21 -6.23
C LYS A 13 8.58 0.17 -4.74
N SER A 14 8.77 1.29 -4.03
CA SER A 14 8.34 1.40 -2.63
C SER A 14 6.81 1.38 -2.49
N VAL A 15 6.09 2.08 -3.38
CA VAL A 15 4.61 2.07 -3.40
C VAL A 15 4.08 0.65 -3.54
N ILE A 16 4.55 -0.09 -4.54
CA ILE A 16 4.11 -1.47 -4.81
C ILE A 16 4.48 -2.40 -3.66
N SER A 17 5.71 -2.30 -3.13
CA SER A 17 6.13 -3.12 -2.00
C SER A 17 5.27 -2.89 -0.76
N LEU A 18 4.93 -1.63 -0.46
CA LEU A 18 4.13 -1.28 0.71
C LEU A 18 2.65 -1.63 0.51
N ALA A 19 2.13 -1.47 -0.70
CA ALA A 19 0.78 -1.89 -1.09
C ALA A 19 0.62 -3.40 -0.93
N LEU A 20 1.60 -4.19 -1.37
CA LEU A 20 1.59 -5.64 -1.25
C LEU A 20 1.67 -6.08 0.22
N ALA A 21 2.55 -5.47 1.02
CA ALA A 21 2.64 -5.75 2.45
C ALA A 21 1.32 -5.44 3.17
N PHE A 22 0.69 -4.30 2.86
CA PHE A 22 -0.62 -3.94 3.39
C PHE A 22 -1.70 -4.94 2.98
N ALA A 23 -1.77 -5.33 1.71
CA ALA A 23 -2.76 -6.28 1.21
C ALA A 23 -2.66 -7.63 1.94
N ILE A 24 -1.45 -8.14 2.12
CA ILE A 24 -1.21 -9.40 2.84
C ILE A 24 -1.63 -9.26 4.31
N LEU A 25 -1.16 -8.23 5.01
CA LEU A 25 -1.50 -8.01 6.41
C LEU A 25 -3.00 -7.82 6.63
N PHE A 26 -3.63 -6.99 5.82
CA PHE A 26 -5.07 -6.74 5.90
C PHE A 26 -5.87 -8.01 5.62
N GLY A 27 -5.49 -8.78 4.58
CA GLY A 27 -6.12 -10.05 4.26
C GLY A 27 -6.04 -11.05 5.42
N LEU A 28 -4.85 -11.20 6.02
CA LEU A 28 -4.65 -12.08 7.18
C LEU A 28 -5.45 -11.63 8.40
N ILE A 29 -5.43 -10.34 8.73
CA ILE A 29 -6.18 -9.80 9.87
C ILE A 29 -7.67 -9.97 9.64
N LYS A 30 -8.18 -9.69 8.43
CA LYS A 30 -9.60 -9.82 8.15
C LYS A 30 -10.06 -11.27 8.20
N TRP A 31 -9.25 -12.19 7.68
CA TRP A 31 -9.50 -13.63 7.75
C TRP A 31 -9.50 -14.13 9.21
N ALA A 32 -8.58 -13.63 10.05
CA ALA A 32 -8.55 -13.94 11.47
C ALA A 32 -9.79 -13.43 12.22
N ILE A 33 -10.26 -12.21 11.91
CA ILE A 33 -11.49 -11.64 12.48
C ILE A 33 -12.72 -12.48 12.10
N GLU A 34 -12.72 -13.07 10.91
CA GLU A 34 -13.79 -13.99 10.45
C GLU A 34 -13.58 -15.44 10.92
N GLY A 35 -12.73 -15.66 11.92
CA GLY A 35 -12.55 -16.96 12.58
C GLY A 35 -11.81 -17.99 11.73
N PHE A 36 -11.00 -17.55 10.77
CA PHE A 36 -10.32 -18.41 9.80
C PHE A 36 -11.26 -19.29 8.96
N ALA A 37 -12.52 -18.89 8.82
CA ALA A 37 -13.49 -19.63 8.02
C ALA A 37 -13.01 -19.76 6.57
N THR A 38 -13.10 -20.96 5.99
CA THR A 38 -12.84 -21.19 4.56
C THR A 38 -13.89 -20.49 3.69
N ALA A 39 -15.10 -20.29 4.25
CA ALA A 39 -16.19 -19.50 3.69
C ALA A 39 -15.76 -18.07 3.29
N PHE A 40 -14.74 -17.52 3.96
CA PHE A 40 -14.15 -16.21 3.66
C PHE A 40 -13.79 -16.05 2.18
N PHE A 41 -13.32 -17.12 1.55
CA PHE A 41 -12.88 -17.12 0.16
C PHE A 41 -13.96 -17.56 -0.83
N THR A 42 -15.09 -18.09 -0.37
CA THR A 42 -16.12 -18.69 -1.23
C THR A 42 -17.45 -17.95 -1.21
N GLU A 43 -17.79 -17.21 -0.15
CA GLU A 43 -19.07 -16.51 -0.03
C GLU A 43 -19.09 -15.12 -0.70
N ARG A 44 -17.91 -14.50 -0.89
CA ARG A 44 -17.79 -13.19 -1.51
C ARG A 44 -17.28 -13.32 -2.93
N ASP A 45 -17.72 -12.41 -3.81
CA ASP A 45 -17.12 -12.28 -5.13
C ASP A 45 -15.61 -12.00 -4.99
N PRO A 46 -14.75 -12.97 -5.32
CA PRO A 46 -13.31 -12.87 -5.07
C PRO A 46 -12.69 -11.74 -5.89
N LEU A 47 -13.29 -11.37 -7.04
CA LEU A 47 -12.79 -10.28 -7.87
C LEU A 47 -12.97 -8.94 -7.18
N VAL A 48 -14.15 -8.69 -6.61
CA VAL A 48 -14.45 -7.43 -5.90
C VAL A 48 -13.57 -7.29 -4.67
N PHE A 49 -13.36 -8.38 -3.93
CA PHE A 49 -12.47 -8.37 -2.77
C PHE A 49 -11.01 -8.07 -3.16
N ILE A 50 -10.48 -8.76 -4.17
CA ILE A 50 -9.09 -8.55 -4.63
C ILE A 50 -8.91 -7.15 -5.20
N LEU A 51 -9.85 -6.65 -6.02
CA LEU A 51 -9.81 -5.29 -6.56
C LEU A 51 -9.86 -4.24 -5.45
N GLY A 52 -10.77 -4.41 -4.48
CA GLY A 52 -10.87 -3.52 -3.33
C GLY A 52 -9.57 -3.51 -2.51
N LEU A 53 -8.99 -4.68 -2.26
CA LEU A 53 -7.73 -4.83 -1.53
C LEU A 53 -6.55 -4.20 -2.27
N LEU A 54 -6.46 -4.39 -3.58
CA LEU A 54 -5.42 -3.80 -4.42
C LEU A 54 -5.54 -2.28 -4.48
N LEU A 55 -6.76 -1.75 -4.66
CA LEU A 55 -7.01 -0.30 -4.67
C LEU A 55 -6.66 0.32 -3.30
N ALA A 56 -7.15 -0.27 -2.20
CA ALA A 56 -6.84 0.20 -0.85
C ALA A 56 -5.33 0.15 -0.57
N GLY A 57 -4.67 -0.96 -0.93
CA GLY A 57 -3.23 -1.13 -0.78
C GLY A 57 -2.44 -0.12 -1.60
N LEU A 58 -2.84 0.14 -2.86
CA LEU A 58 -2.20 1.15 -3.71
C LEU A 58 -2.34 2.55 -3.12
N VAL A 59 -3.54 2.93 -2.68
CA VAL A 59 -3.81 4.24 -2.08
C VAL A 59 -2.97 4.41 -0.81
N TYR A 60 -3.00 3.43 0.10
CA TYR A 60 -2.19 3.44 1.31
C TYR A 60 -0.68 3.49 1.00
N GLY A 61 -0.22 2.61 0.12
CA GLY A 61 1.16 2.51 -0.33
C GLY A 61 1.67 3.81 -0.93
N PHE A 62 0.83 4.48 -1.72
CA PHE A 62 1.13 5.77 -2.33
C PHE A 62 1.30 6.86 -1.28
N PHE A 63 0.32 7.06 -0.39
CA PHE A 63 0.36 8.13 0.60
C PHE A 63 1.52 7.99 1.58
N VAL A 64 1.76 6.78 2.10
CA VAL A 64 2.86 6.54 3.04
C VAL A 64 4.21 6.73 2.35
N THR A 65 4.38 6.20 1.13
CA THR A 65 5.63 6.38 0.38
C THR A 65 5.84 7.84 0.00
N PHE A 66 4.78 8.55 -0.38
CA PHE A 66 4.83 9.99 -0.69
C PHE A 66 5.28 10.81 0.51
N GLY A 67 4.71 10.56 1.70
CA GLY A 67 5.15 11.19 2.95
C GLY A 67 6.64 10.93 3.23
N LYS A 68 7.06 9.66 3.15
CA LYS A 68 8.45 9.24 3.38
C LYS A 68 9.43 9.95 2.44
N PHE A 69 9.15 9.98 1.14
CA PHE A 69 10.03 10.62 0.16
C PHE A 69 9.98 12.14 0.24
N ARG A 70 8.83 12.74 0.55
CA ARG A 70 8.71 14.18 0.79
C ARG A 70 9.61 14.62 1.95
N ALA A 71 9.54 13.90 3.08
CA ALA A 71 10.39 14.18 4.24
C ALA A 71 11.87 14.08 3.89
N LYS A 72 12.27 12.98 3.23
CA LYS A 72 13.66 12.73 2.82
C LYS A 72 14.22 13.80 1.88
N ILE A 73 13.44 14.23 0.88
CA ILE A 73 13.87 15.29 -0.04
C ILE A 73 13.99 16.64 0.69
N LYS A 74 13.03 16.97 1.55
CA LYS A 74 13.06 18.22 2.34
C LYS A 74 14.28 18.26 3.27
N GLU A 75 14.62 17.15 3.91
CA GLU A 75 15.80 17.03 4.76
C GLU A 75 17.11 17.21 3.97
N ASN A 76 17.19 16.64 2.76
CA ASN A 76 18.36 16.81 1.90
C ASN A 76 18.50 18.24 1.36
N GLU A 77 17.40 18.94 1.10
CA GLU A 77 17.42 20.36 0.70
C GLU A 77 17.83 21.27 1.86
N SER A 78 17.50 20.94 3.12
CA SER A 78 17.90 21.76 4.29
C SER A 78 19.36 21.58 4.74
N ARG A 79 20.01 20.47 4.34
CA ARG A 79 21.41 20.16 4.68
C ARG A 79 22.41 20.69 3.63
N ARG A 80 21.92 21.25 2.52
CA ARG A 80 22.71 21.91 1.48
C ARG A 80 22.58 23.41 1.59
#